data_AF-A0A1B6AIA3-F1
#
_entry.id   AF-A0A1B6AIA3-F1
#
_cell.length_a   1.000
_cell.length_b   1.000
_cell.length_c   1.000
_cell.angle_alpha   90.00
_cell.angle_beta   90.00
_cell.angle_gamma   90.00
#
_symmetry.space_group_name_H-M   'P 1'
#
loop_
_entity.id
_entity.type
_entity.pdbx_description
1 polymer ?
#
loop_
_entity_poly.entity_id
_entity_poly.type
_entity_poly.pdbx_seq_one_letter_code
_entity_poly.pdbx_strand_id
1 'polypeptide(L)'
;MSRRRGRPGFEGAADQGRAYLRTMNFNITTEEEAVVFHVAAALRAGRSPTDDDLAEELGEEVRPVLQSLLDKGWLVVNEERELSLSVIARAAVSSRRDVEGPRSNP
;
A
#
# COMPACT_ATOMS: atom_id res chain seq x y z
N MET A 1 9.33 -13.18 -58.08
CA MET A 1 7.91 -12.95 -57.76
C MET A 1 7.45 -14.06 -56.83
N SER A 2 7.60 -13.90 -55.50
CA SER A 2 6.58 -13.35 -54.57
C SER A 2 5.42 -14.34 -54.33
N ARG A 3 5.55 -15.26 -53.36
CA ARG A 3 5.00 -15.22 -51.98
C ARG A 3 3.46 -15.15 -51.92
N ARG A 4 2.84 -16.13 -51.26
CA ARG A 4 2.26 -16.00 -49.90
C ARG A 4 1.70 -17.36 -49.43
N ARG A 5 2.42 -18.03 -48.51
CA ARG A 5 1.83 -19.03 -47.60
C ARG A 5 1.14 -18.26 -46.48
N GLY A 6 -0.16 -18.51 -46.29
CA GLY A 6 -0.90 -18.04 -45.13
C GLY A 6 -0.37 -18.69 -43.86
N ARG A 7 0.20 -17.87 -42.97
CA ARG A 7 0.38 -18.21 -41.56
C ARG A 7 -0.94 -17.87 -40.84
N PRO A 8 -1.50 -18.73 -40.00
CA PRO A 8 -2.45 -18.27 -39.00
C PRO A 8 -1.67 -17.40 -38.01
N GLY A 9 -2.03 -16.12 -37.96
CA GLY A 9 -1.55 -15.22 -36.92
C GLY A 9 -2.07 -15.70 -35.58
N PHE A 10 -1.15 -16.04 -34.69
CA PHE A 10 -1.41 -16.06 -33.25
C PHE A 10 -1.65 -14.60 -32.83
N GLU A 11 -2.89 -14.18 -32.96
CA GLU A 11 -3.39 -12.90 -32.47
C GLU A 11 -3.66 -13.05 -30.96
N GLY A 12 -2.98 -12.23 -30.15
CA GLY A 12 -3.42 -11.96 -28.78
C GLY A 12 -2.70 -12.66 -27.62
N ALA A 13 -1.40 -12.95 -27.72
CA ALA A 13 -0.56 -13.32 -26.56
C ALA A 13 0.42 -12.19 -26.19
N ALA A 14 -0.06 -10.94 -26.14
CA ALA A 14 0.77 -9.80 -25.76
C ALA A 14 -0.07 -8.65 -25.17
N ASP A 15 -0.89 -8.94 -24.16
CA ASP A 15 -1.41 -7.89 -23.26
C ASP A 15 -1.23 -8.23 -21.77
N GLN A 16 -0.41 -9.23 -21.46
CA GLN A 16 -0.05 -9.55 -20.06
C GLN A 16 1.28 -8.89 -19.63
N GLY A 17 1.93 -8.10 -20.48
CA GLY A 17 3.20 -7.43 -20.15
C GLY A 17 3.09 -6.00 -19.60
N ARG A 18 1.91 -5.35 -19.71
CA ARG A 18 1.68 -3.96 -19.24
C ARG A 18 0.71 -3.84 -18.06
N ALA A 19 0.00 -4.91 -17.72
CA ALA A 19 -0.98 -4.93 -16.63
C ALA A 19 -0.36 -5.15 -15.23
N TYR A 20 0.86 -5.70 -15.13
CA TYR A 20 1.46 -6.00 -13.83
C TYR A 20 2.07 -4.78 -13.11
N LEU A 21 2.32 -3.68 -13.81
CA LEU A 21 2.84 -2.43 -13.20
C LEU A 21 1.77 -1.34 -13.02
N ARG A 22 0.53 -1.57 -13.49
CA ARG A 22 -0.60 -0.65 -13.31
C ARG A 22 -1.51 -1.03 -12.14
N THR A 23 -1.32 -2.20 -11.55
CA THR A 23 -2.28 -2.83 -10.63
C THR A 23 -1.65 -3.10 -9.27
N MET A 24 -0.71 -2.27 -8.82
CA MET A 24 -0.37 -2.23 -7.40
C MET A 24 -1.46 -1.41 -6.71
N ASN A 25 -2.36 -2.10 -6.01
CA ASN A 25 -3.60 -1.54 -5.46
C ASN A 25 -3.28 -0.74 -4.18
N PHE A 26 -2.60 0.39 -4.34
CA PHE A 26 -2.35 1.36 -3.27
C PHE A 26 -3.61 2.15 -2.86
N ASN A 27 -4.78 1.73 -3.35
CA ASN A 27 -6.03 2.38 -3.03
C ASN A 27 -6.49 1.89 -1.66
N ILE A 28 -6.06 2.59 -0.62
CA ILE A 28 -6.52 2.40 0.74
C ILE A 28 -7.82 3.19 0.97
N THR A 29 -8.73 2.64 1.78
CA THR A 29 -9.94 3.32 2.24
C THR A 29 -9.60 4.39 3.29
N THR A 30 -10.56 5.25 3.62
CA THR A 30 -10.38 6.26 4.68
C THR A 30 -10.07 5.63 6.05
N GLU A 31 -10.65 4.46 6.34
CA GLU A 31 -10.38 3.71 7.58
C GLU A 31 -8.96 3.13 7.58
N GLU A 32 -8.56 2.47 6.48
CA GLU A 32 -7.20 1.95 6.30
C GLU A 32 -6.15 3.06 6.39
N GLU A 33 -6.43 4.21 5.81
CA GLU A 33 -5.60 5.40 5.89
C GLU A 33 -5.46 5.90 7.33
N ALA A 34 -6.55 6.01 8.08
CA ALA A 34 -6.50 6.43 9.48
C ALA A 34 -5.59 5.50 10.31
N VAL A 35 -5.69 4.18 10.10
CA VAL A 35 -4.82 3.19 10.75
C VAL A 35 -3.35 3.36 10.33
N VAL A 36 -3.07 3.56 9.04
CA VAL A 36 -1.70 3.81 8.54
C VAL A 36 -1.11 5.07 9.18
N PHE A 37 -1.90 6.15 9.31
CA PHE A 37 -1.46 7.37 9.97
C PHE A 37 -1.22 7.17 11.48
N HIS A 38 -2.05 6.37 12.16
CA HIS A 38 -1.87 6.04 13.57
C HIS A 38 -0.57 5.26 13.80
N VAL A 39 -0.32 4.21 13.01
CA VAL A 39 0.94 3.46 13.03
C VAL A 39 2.12 4.36 12.71
N ALA A 40 2.01 5.25 11.72
CA ALA A 40 3.05 6.22 11.40
C ALA A 40 3.38 7.16 12.57
N ALA A 41 2.36 7.59 13.31
CA ALA A 41 2.51 8.44 14.48
C ALA A 41 3.17 7.68 15.63
N ALA A 42 2.77 6.44 15.90
CA ALA A 42 3.38 5.58 16.90
C ALA A 42 4.87 5.33 16.60
N LEU A 43 5.21 4.96 15.36
CA LEU A 43 6.59 4.75 14.93
C LEU A 43 7.43 6.03 15.06
N ARG A 44 6.85 7.21 14.79
CA ARG A 44 7.51 8.50 15.01
C ARG A 44 7.74 8.81 16.49
N ALA A 45 6.84 8.34 17.36
CA ALA A 45 7.01 8.44 18.81
C ALA A 45 8.02 7.41 19.36
N GLY A 46 8.63 6.59 18.48
CA GLY A 46 9.56 5.52 18.87
C GLY A 46 8.85 4.29 19.43
N ARG A 47 7.54 4.15 19.19
CA ARG A 47 6.75 2.96 19.56
C ARG A 47 6.46 2.12 18.33
N SER A 48 6.58 0.81 18.48
CA SER A 48 6.24 -0.15 17.45
C SER A 48 4.99 -0.92 17.89
N PRO A 49 3.78 -0.46 17.50
CA PRO A 49 2.55 -1.09 17.97
C PRO A 49 2.38 -2.49 17.36
N THR A 50 1.75 -3.40 18.08
CA THR A 50 1.33 -4.71 17.57
C THR A 50 -0.12 -4.66 17.09
N ASP A 51 -0.59 -5.71 16.43
CA ASP A 51 -2.01 -5.78 16.05
C ASP A 51 -2.94 -5.80 17.28
N ASP A 52 -2.50 -6.40 18.39
CA ASP A 52 -3.23 -6.37 19.65
C ASP A 52 -3.27 -4.96 20.26
N ASP A 53 -2.14 -4.24 20.30
CA ASP A 53 -2.09 -2.85 20.82
C ASP A 53 -3.03 -1.92 20.04
N LEU A 54 -3.06 -2.05 18.71
CA LEU A 54 -3.99 -1.30 17.86
C LEU A 54 -5.44 -1.73 18.06
N ALA A 55 -5.71 -3.02 18.28
CA ALA A 55 -7.05 -3.51 18.58
C ALA A 55 -7.54 -3.05 19.96
N GLU A 56 -6.65 -2.88 20.94
CA GLU A 56 -6.97 -2.31 22.24
C GLU A 56 -7.23 -0.79 22.15
N GLU A 57 -6.47 -0.04 21.34
CA GLU A 57 -6.64 1.41 21.21
C GLU A 57 -7.81 1.82 20.29
N LEU A 58 -7.95 1.14 19.15
CA LEU A 58 -8.90 1.52 18.10
C LEU A 58 -10.12 0.58 18.02
N GLY A 59 -10.07 -0.56 18.72
CA GLY A 59 -11.12 -1.57 18.72
C GLY A 59 -10.80 -2.78 17.84
N GLU A 60 -11.41 -3.94 18.13
CA GLU A 60 -11.14 -5.19 17.41
C GLU A 60 -11.52 -5.16 15.91
N GLU A 61 -12.33 -4.18 15.51
CA GLU A 61 -12.69 -3.91 14.11
C GLU A 61 -11.50 -3.50 13.24
N VAL A 62 -10.37 -3.09 13.83
CA VAL A 62 -9.16 -2.78 13.05
C VAL A 62 -8.39 -4.02 12.61
N ARG A 63 -8.57 -5.18 13.25
CA ARG A 63 -7.87 -6.42 12.87
C ARG A 63 -8.04 -6.79 11.38
N PRO A 64 -9.26 -6.79 10.79
CA PRO A 64 -9.42 -7.02 9.36
C PRO A 64 -8.83 -5.90 8.49
N VAL A 65 -8.80 -4.65 8.98
CA VAL A 65 -8.17 -3.51 8.30
C VAL A 65 -6.65 -3.67 8.25
N LEU A 66 -6.04 -4.06 9.36
CA LEU A 66 -4.61 -4.38 9.45
C LEU A 66 -4.24 -5.53 8.53
N GLN A 67 -5.04 -6.58 8.48
CA GLN A 67 -4.82 -7.71 7.57
C GLN A 67 -4.88 -7.27 6.10
N SER A 68 -5.81 -6.38 5.75
CA SER A 68 -5.91 -5.81 4.40
C SER A 68 -4.71 -4.95 4.05
N LEU A 69 -4.20 -4.15 5.00
CA LEU A 69 -2.99 -3.35 4.83
C LEU A 69 -1.73 -4.19 4.69
N LEU A 70 -1.64 -5.31 5.42
CA LEU A 70 -0.55 -6.29 5.29
C LEU A 70 -0.58 -6.97 3.93
N ASP A 71 -1.75 -7.42 3.47
CA ASP A 71 -1.92 -8.06 2.16
C ASP A 71 -1.57 -7.10 1.01
N LYS A 72 -1.94 -5.82 1.14
CA LYS A 72 -1.58 -4.76 0.20
C LYS A 72 -0.12 -4.30 0.29
N GLY A 73 0.65 -4.77 1.28
CA GLY A 73 2.05 -4.39 1.48
C GLY A 73 2.26 -2.97 2.02
N TRP A 74 1.26 -2.40 2.69
CA TRP A 74 1.39 -1.11 3.39
C TRP A 74 2.04 -1.27 4.76
N LEU A 75 1.69 -2.33 5.45
CA LEU A 75 2.30 -2.71 6.72
C LEU A 75 3.21 -3.93 6.52
N VAL A 76 4.20 -4.05 7.39
CA VAL A 76 5.07 -5.22 7.51
C VAL A 76 5.16 -5.59 8.98
N VAL A 77 5.14 -6.89 9.26
CA VAL A 77 5.36 -7.44 10.60
C VAL A 77 6.83 -7.80 10.73
N ASN A 78 7.50 -7.27 11.75
CA ASN A 78 8.89 -7.61 12.03
C ASN A 78 8.99 -8.95 12.79
N GLU A 79 10.22 -9.43 13.01
CA GLU A 79 10.48 -10.68 13.75
C GLU A 79 9.88 -10.67 15.17
N GLU A 80 9.74 -9.48 15.76
CA GLU A 80 9.16 -9.24 17.09
C GLU A 80 7.62 -9.13 17.09
N ARG A 81 6.97 -9.41 15.95
CA ARG A 81 5.52 -9.22 15.72
C ARG A 81 5.04 -7.77 15.78
N GLU A 82 5.98 -6.83 15.71
CA GLU A 82 5.68 -5.41 15.68
C GLU A 82 5.29 -4.95 14.27
N LEU A 83 4.29 -4.07 14.19
CA LEU A 83 3.87 -3.47 12.94
C LEU A 83 4.75 -2.28 12.58
N SER A 84 5.29 -2.34 11.37
CA SER A 84 6.09 -1.28 10.76
C SER A 84 5.51 -0.88 9.41
N LEU A 85 5.78 0.36 8.99
CA LEU A 85 5.41 0.81 7.66
C LEU A 85 6.36 0.26 6.61
N SER A 86 5.82 -0.21 5.50
CA SER A 86 6.63 -0.53 4.34
C SER A 86 7.29 0.72 3.76
N VAL A 87 8.36 0.54 2.99
CA VAL A 87 9.06 1.66 2.31
C VAL A 87 8.08 2.48 1.47
N ILE A 88 7.11 1.82 0.84
CA ILE A 88 6.12 2.47 -0.03
C ILE A 88 5.08 3.23 0.81
N ALA A 89 4.58 2.62 1.89
CA ALA A 89 3.66 3.31 2.80
C ALA A 89 4.32 4.54 3.44
N ARG A 90 5.59 4.43 3.85
CA ARG A 90 6.34 5.56 4.39
C ARG A 90 6.50 6.68 3.37
N ALA A 91 6.80 6.35 2.11
CA ALA A 91 6.86 7.33 1.03
C ALA A 91 5.49 7.98 0.76
N ALA A 92 4.41 7.21 0.78
CA ALA A 92 3.05 7.72 0.59
C ALA A 92 2.59 8.65 1.74
N VAL A 93 2.84 8.25 3.00
CA VAL A 93 2.52 9.06 4.19
C VAL A 93 3.34 10.35 4.21
N SER A 94 4.63 10.29 3.85
CA SER A 94 5.48 11.46 3.67
C SER A 94 4.93 12.39 2.58
N SER A 95 4.70 11.85 1.37
CA SER A 95 4.22 12.64 0.22
C SER A 95 2.87 13.30 0.49
N ARG A 96 1.97 12.65 1.25
CA ARG A 96 0.66 13.22 1.57
C ARG A 96 0.75 14.34 2.60
N ARG A 97 1.64 14.21 3.59
CA ARG A 97 1.95 15.30 4.52
C ARG A 97 2.62 16.49 3.86
N ASP A 98 3.47 16.26 2.85
CA ASP A 98 4.07 17.33 2.05
C ASP A 98 3.02 18.05 1.17
N VAL A 99 1.96 17.35 0.74
CA VAL A 99 0.82 17.97 0.04
C VAL A 99 -0.09 18.76 1.01
N GLU A 100 -0.10 18.40 2.30
CA GLU A 100 -0.87 19.10 3.34
C GLU A 100 -0.11 20.23 4.08
N GLY A 101 1.08 20.66 3.65
CA GLY A 101 1.62 21.94 4.12
C GLY A 101 2.84 22.50 3.37
N PRO A 102 3.00 23.84 3.24
CA PRO A 102 2.12 24.93 3.64
C PRO A 102 1.40 25.57 2.44
N ARG A 103 0.07 25.72 2.51
CA ARG A 103 -0.59 26.86 1.86
C ARG A 103 -0.27 28.12 2.65
N SER A 104 0.96 28.60 2.54
CA SER A 104 1.29 29.98 2.87
C SER A 104 1.50 30.70 1.55
N ASN A 105 0.44 31.38 1.13
CA ASN A 105 0.42 32.35 0.06
C ASN A 105 1.10 33.65 0.55
N PRO A 106 2.25 34.07 -0.01
CA PRO A 106 2.53 35.49 -0.19
C PRO A 106 1.86 36.02 -1.47
#